data_AF-A0A7K6KQZ3-F1
#
_entry.id   AF-A0A7K6KQZ3-F1
#
_cell.length_a   1.000
_cell.length_b   1.000
_cell.length_c   1.000
_cell.angle_alpha   90.00
_cell.angle_beta   90.00
_cell.angle_gamma   90.00
#
_symmetry.space_group_name_H-M   'P 1'
#
loop_
_entity.id
_entity.type
_entity.pdbx_description
1 polymer ?
#
loop_
_entity_poly.entity_id
_entity_poly.type
_entity_poly.pdbx_seq_one_letter_code
_entity_poly.pdbx_strand_id
1 'polypeptide(L)'
;HIGDVSAQAMIDVLRDKDSGVCVDSESFLTTASIVSVLPQDPSFPCIHYFTGTPDPSRSIFKPFIFVDDVKLVPKVQSPSFGNDDPAKKIPRFQEKPDRRHELYKAHEWARSLLENDQ
;
A
#
# COMPACT_ATOMS: atom_id res chain seq x y z
N HIS A 1 -29.70 3.83 -15.98
CA HIS A 1 -28.34 3.35 -15.69
C HIS A 1 -28.41 1.86 -15.39
N ILE A 2 -27.78 1.03 -16.21
CA ILE A 2 -27.59 -0.39 -15.89
C ILE A 2 -26.57 -0.41 -14.75
N GLY A 3 -26.92 -1.02 -13.61
CA GLY A 3 -26.12 -1.07 -12.39
C GLY A 3 -24.89 -1.98 -12.52
N ASP A 4 -24.04 -1.69 -13.50
CA ASP A 4 -22.82 -2.45 -13.74
C ASP A 4 -21.78 -2.15 -12.66
N VAL A 5 -21.46 -3.16 -11.87
CA VAL A 5 -20.50 -3.08 -10.77
C VAL A 5 -19.11 -3.35 -11.34
N SER A 6 -18.49 -2.30 -11.87
CA SER A 6 -17.11 -2.35 -12.35
C SER A 6 -16.11 -1.94 -11.26
N ALA A 7 -14.84 -2.33 -11.44
CA ALA A 7 -13.77 -1.88 -10.55
C ALA A 7 -13.66 -0.35 -10.51
N GLN A 8 -13.83 0.31 -11.67
CA GLN A 8 -13.78 1.76 -11.75
C GLN A 8 -14.95 2.40 -10.98
N ALA A 9 -16.17 1.87 -11.13
CA ALA A 9 -17.32 2.37 -10.37
C ALA A 9 -17.10 2.27 -8.86
N MET A 10 -16.50 1.17 -8.38
CA MET A 10 -16.17 1.01 -6.97
C MET A 10 -15.03 1.94 -6.53
N ILE A 11 -14.03 2.20 -7.39
CA ILE A 11 -12.99 3.21 -7.13
C ILE A 11 -13.63 4.59 -7.00
N ASP A 12 -14.58 4.94 -7.87
CA ASP A 12 -15.26 6.24 -7.82
C ASP A 12 -16.06 6.40 -6.52
N VAL A 13 -16.74 5.34 -6.05
CA VAL A 13 -17.39 5.32 -4.72
C VAL A 13 -16.38 5.56 -3.60
N LEU A 14 -15.22 4.88 -3.63
CA LEU A 14 -14.18 5.06 -2.61
C LEU A 14 -13.50 6.45 -2.65
N ARG A 15 -13.70 7.21 -3.73
CA ARG A 15 -13.22 8.58 -3.89
C ARG A 15 -14.24 9.64 -3.50
N ASP A 16 -15.49 9.25 -3.28
CA ASP A 16 -16.58 10.17 -3.04
C ASP A 16 -16.45 10.81 -1.65
N LYS A 17 -16.09 12.10 -1.64
CA LYS A 17 -16.01 12.92 -0.43
C LYS A 17 -17.39 13.40 0.02
N ASP A 18 -18.30 13.66 -0.93
CA ASP A 18 -19.59 14.30 -0.65
C ASP A 18 -20.53 13.36 0.10
N SER A 19 -20.47 12.05 -0.19
CA SER A 19 -21.19 11.03 0.59
C SER A 19 -20.50 10.64 1.90
N GLY A 20 -19.28 11.13 2.14
CA GLY A 20 -18.50 10.82 3.34
C GLY A 20 -17.77 9.48 3.31
N VAL A 21 -17.69 8.80 2.16
CA VAL A 21 -16.90 7.55 2.01
C VAL A 21 -15.39 7.86 2.06
N CYS A 22 -14.96 8.85 1.29
CA CYS A 22 -13.58 9.36 1.33
C CYS A 22 -13.50 10.48 2.36
N VAL A 23 -13.25 10.14 3.61
CA VAL A 23 -13.19 11.13 4.70
C VAL A 23 -11.90 11.92 4.64
N ASP A 24 -12.02 13.23 4.68
CA ASP A 24 -10.93 14.21 4.73
C ASP A 24 -11.28 15.28 5.77
N SER A 25 -11.12 14.93 7.05
CA SER A 25 -11.44 15.79 8.19
C SER A 25 -10.26 15.87 9.16
N GLU A 26 -10.27 16.85 10.05
CA GLU A 26 -9.19 17.05 11.03
C GLU A 26 -9.00 15.85 11.98
N SER A 27 -10.08 15.13 12.31
CA SER A 27 -10.06 14.02 13.27
C SER A 27 -9.88 12.66 12.61
N PHE A 28 -10.19 12.56 11.31
CA PHE A 28 -10.12 11.32 10.57
C PHE A 28 -9.85 11.58 9.09
N LEU A 29 -8.89 10.83 8.56
CA LEU A 29 -8.50 10.86 7.17
C LEU A 29 -8.50 9.44 6.62
N THR A 30 -9.17 9.22 5.50
CA THR A 30 -9.02 7.96 4.77
C THR A 30 -7.59 7.88 4.24
N THR A 31 -6.80 6.97 4.82
CA THR A 31 -5.37 6.81 4.52
C THR A 31 -5.10 5.76 3.46
N ALA A 32 -6.08 4.91 3.17
CA ALA A 32 -5.97 3.84 2.20
C ALA A 32 -7.35 3.44 1.66
N SER A 33 -7.35 2.81 0.49
CA SER A 33 -8.55 2.25 -0.14
C SER A 33 -8.17 1.10 -1.05
N ILE A 34 -9.06 0.12 -1.18
CA ILE A 34 -8.83 -1.07 -1.98
C ILE A 34 -10.09 -1.50 -2.72
N VAL A 35 -9.94 -1.88 -3.99
CA VAL A 35 -10.96 -2.58 -4.78
C VAL A 35 -10.36 -3.88 -5.28
N SER A 36 -11.02 -5.00 -5.02
CA SER A 36 -10.56 -6.33 -5.44
C SER A 36 -11.52 -6.92 -6.46
N VAL A 37 -10.98 -7.39 -7.58
CA VAL A 37 -11.73 -8.14 -8.60
C VAL A 37 -11.37 -9.62 -8.43
N LEU A 38 -12.37 -10.42 -8.07
CA LEU A 38 -12.26 -11.86 -7.89
C LEU A 38 -12.99 -12.55 -9.06
N PRO A 39 -12.28 -12.97 -10.12
CA PRO A 39 -12.91 -13.63 -11.26
C PRO A 39 -13.51 -14.98 -10.85
N GLN A 40 -14.65 -15.34 -11.44
CA GLN A 40 -15.24 -16.67 -11.24
C GLN A 40 -14.45 -17.76 -11.98
N ASP A 41 -13.87 -17.41 -13.12
CA ASP A 41 -12.99 -18.29 -13.88
C ASP A 41 -11.58 -18.27 -13.24
N PRO A 42 -11.11 -19.40 -12.69
CA PRO A 42 -9.83 -19.48 -12.00
C PRO A 42 -8.62 -19.37 -12.94
N SER A 43 -8.82 -19.36 -14.27
CA SER A 43 -7.75 -19.09 -15.23
C SER A 43 -7.32 -17.62 -15.26
N PHE A 44 -8.14 -16.72 -14.70
CA PHE A 44 -7.80 -15.30 -14.54
C PHE A 44 -7.34 -15.02 -13.11
N PRO A 45 -6.30 -14.20 -12.92
CA PRO A 45 -5.85 -13.86 -11.58
C PRO A 45 -6.78 -12.87 -10.90
N CYS A 46 -6.81 -12.90 -9.57
CA CYS A 46 -7.38 -11.81 -8.78
C CYS A 46 -6.55 -10.53 -8.98
N ILE A 47 -7.22 -9.39 -9.09
CA ILE A 47 -6.57 -8.07 -9.21
C ILE A 47 -7.00 -7.21 -8.04
N HIS A 48 -6.05 -6.69 -7.28
CA HIS A 48 -6.27 -5.82 -6.13
C HIS A 48 -5.76 -4.42 -6.44
N TYR A 49 -6.67 -3.49 -6.70
CA TYR A 49 -6.37 -2.08 -6.88
C TYR A 49 -6.22 -1.43 -5.50
N PHE A 50 -5.04 -0.95 -5.17
CA PHE A 50 -4.72 -0.42 -3.84
C PHE A 50 -4.11 0.97 -3.91
N THR A 51 -4.57 1.86 -3.03
CA THR A 51 -3.85 3.07 -2.64
C THR A 51 -3.63 3.07 -1.14
N GLY A 52 -2.43 3.50 -0.74
CA GLY A 52 -2.05 3.73 0.67
C GLY A 52 -1.54 5.16 0.90
N THR A 53 -1.85 6.09 -0.01
CA THR A 53 -1.65 7.52 0.22
C THR A 53 -2.94 8.11 0.78
N PRO A 54 -2.85 9.06 1.75
CA PRO A 54 -4.03 9.75 2.23
C PRO A 54 -4.79 10.48 1.12
N ASP A 55 -6.09 10.64 1.32
CA ASP A 55 -7.02 11.19 0.33
C ASP A 55 -7.10 10.35 -0.98
N PRO A 56 -7.84 9.23 -0.97
CA PRO A 56 -8.08 8.39 -2.15
C PRO A 56 -8.59 9.15 -3.38
N SER A 57 -9.32 10.27 -3.20
CA SER A 57 -9.84 11.09 -4.30
C SER A 57 -8.73 11.61 -5.23
N ARG A 58 -7.53 11.82 -4.68
CA ARG A 58 -6.34 12.31 -5.40
C ARG A 58 -5.31 11.21 -5.67
N SER A 59 -5.55 10.02 -5.14
CA SER A 59 -4.57 8.94 -5.14
C SER A 59 -4.71 8.03 -6.35
N ILE A 60 -3.57 7.46 -6.78
CA ILE A 60 -3.53 6.44 -7.82
C ILE A 60 -3.74 5.07 -7.18
N PHE A 61 -4.74 4.33 -7.65
CA PHE A 61 -4.94 2.93 -7.30
C PHE A 61 -4.01 2.06 -8.15
N LYS A 62 -3.01 1.46 -7.52
CA LYS A 62 -2.03 0.59 -8.18
C LYS A 62 -2.59 -0.83 -8.26
N PRO A 63 -2.53 -1.50 -9.43
CA PRO A 63 -2.94 -2.89 -9.53
C PRO A 63 -1.87 -3.80 -8.92
N PHE A 64 -2.28 -4.65 -7.98
CA PHE A 64 -1.49 -5.75 -7.44
C PHE A 64 -2.10 -7.07 -7.89
N ILE A 65 -1.26 -7.92 -8.46
CA ILE A 65 -1.66 -9.22 -8.99
C ILE A 65 -0.77 -10.27 -8.33
N PHE A 66 -1.39 -11.21 -7.62
CA PHE A 66 -0.68 -12.33 -7.01
C PHE A 66 -0.71 -13.51 -7.96
N VAL A 67 0.38 -13.67 -8.71
CA VAL A 67 0.63 -14.80 -9.61
C VAL A 67 1.99 -15.40 -9.30
N ASP A 68 2.22 -16.60 -9.81
CA ASP A 68 3.55 -17.20 -9.76
C ASP A 68 4.57 -16.33 -10.53
N ASP A 69 5.84 -16.39 -10.13
CA ASP A 69 6.97 -15.71 -10.78
C ASP A 69 6.83 -14.17 -10.93
N VAL A 70 6.12 -13.50 -10.01
CA VAL A 70 6.09 -12.04 -9.96
C VAL A 70 7.51 -11.48 -9.82
N LYS A 71 7.92 -10.68 -10.82
CA LYS A 71 9.17 -9.93 -10.78
C LYS A 71 9.06 -8.84 -9.73
N LEU A 72 9.72 -9.04 -8.59
CA LEU A 72 9.78 -8.05 -7.53
C LEU A 72 10.46 -6.78 -8.03
N VAL A 73 9.85 -5.63 -7.77
CA VAL A 73 10.46 -4.33 -8.06
C VAL A 73 11.45 -4.02 -6.93
N PRO A 74 12.76 -3.88 -7.19
CA PRO A 74 13.75 -3.71 -6.11
C PRO A 74 13.47 -2.52 -5.20
N LYS A 75 12.85 -1.45 -5.75
CA LYS A 75 12.50 -0.22 -5.03
C LYS A 75 11.35 -0.35 -4.03
N VAL A 76 10.69 -1.51 -3.92
CA VAL A 76 9.64 -1.75 -2.92
C VAL A 76 10.04 -2.83 -1.91
N GLN A 77 11.29 -3.29 -1.96
CA GLN A 77 11.80 -4.33 -1.08
C GLN A 77 12.43 -3.71 0.17
N SER A 78 12.12 -4.27 1.34
CA SER A 78 12.90 -3.98 2.54
C SER A 78 14.34 -4.51 2.40
N PRO A 79 15.30 -3.96 3.17
CA PRO A 79 16.66 -4.47 3.17
C PRO A 79 16.71 -6.00 3.40
N SER A 80 17.39 -6.71 2.52
CA SER A 80 17.65 -8.14 2.65
C SER A 80 19.01 -8.36 3.29
N PHE A 81 19.05 -9.18 4.34
CA PHE A 81 20.28 -9.54 5.04
C PHE A 81 20.82 -10.90 4.59
N GLY A 82 20.25 -11.50 3.54
CA GLY A 82 20.77 -12.75 2.98
C GLY A 82 20.88 -13.87 4.02
N ASN A 83 22.05 -14.51 4.10
CA ASN A 83 22.36 -15.52 5.13
C ASN A 83 22.70 -14.91 6.49
N ASP A 84 23.02 -13.61 6.51
CA ASP A 84 23.33 -12.88 7.72
C ASP A 84 22.09 -12.45 8.52
N ASP A 85 20.90 -12.63 7.96
CA ASP A 85 19.64 -12.32 8.60
C ASP A 85 19.55 -13.00 9.99
N PRO A 86 19.36 -12.25 11.08
CA PRO A 86 19.25 -12.83 12.43
C PRO A 86 18.11 -13.83 12.59
N ALA A 87 17.10 -13.81 11.70
CA ALA A 87 16.06 -14.82 11.66
C ALA A 87 16.56 -16.20 11.17
N LYS A 88 17.67 -16.23 10.41
CA LYS A 88 18.29 -17.44 9.86
C LYS A 88 19.44 -17.99 10.70
N LYS A 89 20.05 -17.18 11.56
CA LYS A 89 21.12 -17.60 12.49
C LYS A 89 20.56 -18.35 13.70
N ILE A 90 21.34 -19.26 14.28
CA ILE A 90 21.00 -19.97 15.52
C ILE A 90 22.05 -19.62 16.59
N PRO A 91 21.65 -19.11 17.77
CA PRO A 91 20.27 -18.80 18.18
C PRO A 91 19.66 -17.63 17.37
N ARG A 92 18.34 -17.66 17.17
CA ARG A 92 17.63 -16.64 16.36
C ARG A 92 17.55 -15.29 17.07
N PHE A 93 17.46 -14.22 16.29
CA PHE A 93 17.14 -12.85 16.71
C PHE A 93 18.07 -12.27 17.79
N GLN A 94 19.35 -12.65 17.80
CA GLN A 94 20.34 -12.05 18.70
C GLN A 94 20.61 -10.58 18.37
N GLU A 95 20.36 -10.18 17.12
CA GLU A 95 20.50 -8.82 16.63
C GLU A 95 19.18 -8.33 16.02
N LYS A 96 18.96 -7.01 16.06
CA LYS A 96 17.79 -6.33 15.49
C LYS A 96 18.23 -5.31 14.45
N PRO A 97 18.52 -5.74 13.20
CA PRO A 97 18.93 -4.84 12.15
C PRO A 97 17.78 -3.91 11.73
N ASP A 98 18.11 -2.73 11.23
CA ASP A 98 17.12 -1.80 10.70
C ASP A 98 16.52 -2.33 9.39
N ARG A 99 15.26 -2.76 9.45
CA ARG A 99 14.50 -3.29 8.31
C ARG A 99 13.64 -2.24 7.62
N ARG A 100 13.70 -0.97 8.05
CA ARG A 100 12.88 0.10 7.48
C ARG A 100 13.23 0.31 6.01
N HIS A 101 12.21 0.49 5.19
CA HIS A 101 12.34 0.79 3.77
C HIS A 101 12.93 2.19 3.57
N GLU A 102 13.70 2.42 2.50
CA GLU A 102 14.34 3.72 2.22
C GLU A 102 13.31 4.86 2.10
N LEU A 103 12.15 4.60 1.49
CA LEU A 103 11.04 5.57 1.47
C LEU A 103 10.55 5.95 2.87
N TYR A 104 10.53 5.01 3.81
CA TYR A 104 10.11 5.31 5.19
C TYR A 104 11.15 6.21 5.87
N LYS A 105 12.44 5.90 5.72
CA LYS A 105 13.53 6.72 6.27
C LYS A 105 13.52 8.13 5.68
N ALA A 106 13.30 8.26 4.37
CA ALA A 106 13.18 9.54 3.69
C ALA A 106 11.98 10.35 4.22
N HIS A 107 10.83 9.69 4.45
CA HIS A 107 9.66 10.33 5.03
C HIS A 107 9.87 10.75 6.49
N GLU A 108 10.50 9.91 7.31
CA GLU A 108 10.87 10.21 8.70
C GLU A 108 11.80 11.44 8.76
N TRP A 109 12.79 11.51 7.88
CA TRP A 109 13.68 12.66 7.75
C TRP A 109 12.94 13.93 7.29
N ALA A 110 12.08 13.83 6.27
CA ALA A 110 11.29 14.96 5.81
C ALA A 110 10.36 15.49 6.92
N ARG A 111 9.75 14.60 7.71
CA ARG A 111 8.96 14.99 8.87
C ARG A 111 9.76 15.73 9.92
N SER A 112 10.96 15.25 10.27
CA SER A 112 11.76 15.90 11.31
C SER A 112 12.22 17.30 10.90
N LEU A 113 12.46 17.56 9.60
CA LEU A 113 12.72 18.91 9.12
C LEU A 113 11.52 19.84 9.31
N LEU A 114 10.32 19.39 8.95
CA LEU A 114 9.09 20.17 9.10
C LEU A 114 8.76 20.49 10.57
N GLU A 115 9.07 19.59 11.49
CA GLU A 115 8.90 19.81 12.94
C GLU A 115 9.93 20.78 13.52
N ASN A 116 11.14 20.82 12.96
CA ASN A 116 12.23 21.70 13.42
C ASN A 116 12.16 23.11 12.80
N ASP A 117 11.46 23.28 11.68
CA ASP A 117 11.19 24.58 11.04
C ASP A 117 9.97 25.31 11.67
N GLN A 118 9.36 24.75 12.73
CA GLN A 118 8.35 25.39 13.60
C GLN A 118 8.97 25.98 14.86
#